data_AF-A0A975HI67-F1
#
_entry.id   AF-A0A975HI67-F1
#
_cell.length_a   1.000
_cell.length_b   1.000
_cell.length_c   1.000
_cell.angle_alpha   90.00
_cell.angle_beta   90.00
_cell.angle_gamma   90.00
#
_symmetry.space_group_name_H-M   'P 1'
#
loop_
_entity.id
_entity.type
_entity.pdbx_description
1 polymer ?
#
loop_
_entity_poly.entity_id
_entity_poly.type
_entity_poly.pdbx_seq_one_letter_code
_entity_poly.pdbx_strand_id
1 'polypeptide(L)'
;MNEFIHGPLGLIHTIFAVIALITGLIVLLKTKGTRTHKQLGYVYGVSMILLNLTAIPITNMSGGIGLFHVFIVVSLPTVILGLYFPMFLRHKKNWLMTHFSLMYWSYVGLIAAFIAEVMVRLPVLLSTTSSNSATISAISETASSQPSNYIAIMSAFAIMGIVMFVAELIFRKWRAQLAPN
;
A
#
# COMPACT_ATOMS: atom_id res chain seq x y z
N MET A 1 -19.97 -4.84 7.94
CA MET A 1 -19.29 -5.48 6.78
C MET A 1 -19.91 -5.09 5.43
N ASN A 2 -21.23 -4.98 5.30
CA ASN A 2 -21.88 -4.55 4.04
C ASN A 2 -21.46 -3.14 3.57
N GLU A 3 -21.12 -2.22 4.48
CA GLU A 3 -20.68 -0.87 4.11
C GLU A 3 -19.26 -0.78 3.54
N PHE A 4 -18.44 -1.84 3.58
CA PHE A 4 -17.05 -1.70 3.11
C PHE A 4 -16.89 -1.92 1.61
N ILE A 5 -17.74 -2.79 1.05
CA ILE A 5 -17.83 -3.04 -0.39
C ILE A 5 -18.98 -2.23 -1.01
N HIS A 6 -20.02 -1.86 -0.24
CA HIS A 6 -21.14 -1.02 -0.71
C HIS A 6 -21.10 0.44 -0.24
N GLY A 7 -20.18 0.80 0.66
CA GLY A 7 -20.02 2.18 1.12
C GLY A 7 -19.17 2.99 0.14
N PRO A 8 -19.57 4.22 -0.18
CA PRO A 8 -18.87 5.07 -1.16
C PRO A 8 -17.37 5.21 -0.88
N LEU A 9 -16.96 5.25 0.38
CA LEU A 9 -15.56 5.47 0.78
C LEU A 9 -14.63 4.30 0.44
N GLY A 10 -15.05 3.06 0.67
CA GLY A 10 -14.23 1.88 0.36
C GLY A 10 -14.02 1.70 -1.15
N LEU A 11 -15.06 1.98 -1.94
CA LEU A 11 -14.98 1.98 -3.40
C LEU A 11 -14.03 3.07 -3.90
N ILE A 12 -14.19 4.31 -3.40
CA ILE A 12 -13.32 5.44 -3.76
C ILE A 12 -11.86 5.13 -3.38
N HIS A 13 -11.62 4.59 -2.19
CA HIS A 13 -10.28 4.16 -1.75
C HIS A 13 -9.67 3.16 -2.74
N THR A 14 -10.43 2.12 -3.11
CA THR A 14 -9.97 1.06 -4.01
C THR A 14 -9.66 1.60 -5.41
N ILE A 15 -10.50 2.49 -5.95
CA ILE A 15 -10.26 3.12 -7.25
C ILE A 15 -8.95 3.92 -7.22
N PHE A 16 -8.75 4.76 -6.21
CA PHE A 16 -7.51 5.53 -6.09
C PHE A 16 -6.28 4.63 -5.82
N ALA A 17 -6.44 3.53 -5.10
CA ALA A 17 -5.38 2.54 -4.91
C ALA A 17 -4.95 1.88 -6.23
N VAL A 18 -5.90 1.49 -7.08
CA VAL A 18 -5.60 0.92 -8.41
C VAL A 18 -4.93 1.95 -9.31
N ILE A 19 -5.43 3.19 -9.32
CA ILE A 19 -4.81 4.28 -10.09
C ILE A 19 -3.37 4.53 -9.61
N ALA A 20 -3.14 4.58 -8.29
CA ALA A 20 -1.82 4.76 -7.72
C ALA A 20 -0.87 3.60 -8.06
N LEU A 21 -1.33 2.35 -8.03
CA LEU A 21 -0.54 1.17 -8.38
C LEU A 21 -0.06 1.22 -9.84
N ILE A 22 -0.97 1.54 -10.76
CA ILE A 22 -0.66 1.60 -12.20
C ILE A 22 0.24 2.81 -12.50
N THR A 23 -0.14 4.00 -12.03
CA THR A 23 0.60 5.23 -12.32
C THR A 23 1.97 5.24 -11.67
N GLY A 24 2.10 4.73 -10.43
CA GLY A 24 3.37 4.59 -9.74
C GLY A 24 4.37 3.69 -10.48
N LEU A 25 3.90 2.55 -11.00
CA LEU A 25 4.73 1.66 -11.83
C LEU A 25 5.26 2.37 -13.07
N ILE A 26 4.36 3.04 -13.80
CA ILE A 26 4.72 3.74 -15.04
C ILE A 26 5.70 4.87 -14.74
N VAL A 27 5.52 5.63 -13.65
CA VAL A 27 6.41 6.73 -13.25
C VAL A 27 7.82 6.23 -12.94
N LEU A 28 7.96 5.09 -12.27
CA LEU A 28 9.26 4.49 -11.95
C LEU A 28 10.00 4.00 -13.20
N LEU A 29 9.28 3.40 -14.15
CA LEU A 29 9.85 2.87 -15.39
C LEU A 29 10.18 3.96 -16.41
N LYS A 30 9.40 5.05 -16.47
CA LYS A 30 9.59 6.13 -17.46
C LYS A 30 10.90 6.91 -17.25
N THR A 31 11.33 7.56 -18.32
CA THR A 31 12.44 8.52 -18.31
C THR A 31 12.09 9.72 -17.44
N LYS A 32 12.97 10.00 -16.48
CA LYS A 32 12.77 10.98 -15.40
C LYS A 32 12.90 12.39 -15.95
N GLY A 33 12.17 13.35 -15.37
CA GLY A 33 12.21 14.77 -15.77
C GLY A 33 11.42 15.15 -17.03
N THR A 34 10.88 14.18 -17.78
CA THR A 34 10.02 14.43 -18.94
C THR A 34 8.66 15.04 -18.54
N ARG A 35 7.95 15.67 -19.50
CA ARG A 35 6.59 16.18 -19.26
C ARG A 35 5.63 15.08 -18.81
N THR A 36 5.76 13.90 -19.42
CA THR A 36 4.95 12.71 -19.10
C THR A 36 5.26 12.16 -17.71
N HIS A 37 6.53 12.09 -17.31
CA HIS A 37 6.90 11.72 -15.94
C HIS A 37 6.31 12.69 -14.90
N LYS A 38 6.35 14.01 -15.16
CA LYS A 38 5.76 15.01 -14.27
C LYS A 38 4.24 14.84 -14.15
N GLN A 39 3.53 14.72 -15.27
CA GLN A 39 2.07 14.55 -15.28
C GLN A 39 1.66 13.28 -14.53
N LEU A 40 2.26 12.13 -14.85
CA LEU A 40 1.95 10.87 -14.19
C LEU A 40 2.38 10.88 -12.72
N GLY A 41 3.48 11.56 -12.38
CA GLY A 41 3.93 11.74 -11.00
C GLY A 41 2.93 12.52 -10.15
N TYR A 42 2.28 13.55 -10.71
CA TYR A 42 1.18 14.25 -10.04
C TYR A 42 -0.06 13.38 -9.89
N VAL A 43 -0.43 12.62 -10.91
CA VAL A 43 -1.57 11.69 -10.81
C VAL A 43 -1.32 10.65 -9.72
N TYR A 44 -0.13 10.05 -9.69
CA TYR A 44 0.28 9.12 -8.64
C TYR A 44 0.23 9.79 -7.26
N GLY A 45 0.85 10.95 -7.11
CA GLY A 45 0.92 11.67 -5.84
C GLY A 45 -0.45 12.07 -5.28
N VAL A 46 -1.33 12.62 -6.13
CA VAL A 46 -2.71 12.96 -5.73
C VAL A 46 -3.51 11.71 -5.38
N SER A 47 -3.40 10.65 -6.18
CA SER A 47 -4.08 9.37 -5.90
C SER A 47 -3.60 8.78 -4.56
N MET A 48 -2.29 8.81 -4.29
CA MET A 48 -1.71 8.39 -3.02
C MET A 48 -2.20 9.21 -1.84
N ILE A 49 -2.37 10.53 -1.98
CA ILE A 49 -2.93 11.35 -0.90
C ILE A 49 -4.39 10.98 -0.67
N LEU A 50 -5.21 10.89 -1.72
CA LEU A 50 -6.63 10.57 -1.61
C LEU A 50 -6.89 9.16 -1.05
N LEU A 51 -6.11 8.15 -1.44
CA LEU A 51 -6.25 6.82 -0.88
C LEU A 51 -5.85 6.77 0.61
N ASN A 52 -4.82 7.52 1.02
CA ASN A 52 -4.44 7.63 2.43
C ASN A 52 -5.52 8.34 3.25
N LEU A 53 -6.10 9.44 2.73
CA LEU A 53 -7.17 10.18 3.42
C LEU A 53 -8.44 9.35 3.58
N THR A 54 -8.83 8.61 2.53
CA THR A 54 -9.99 7.71 2.58
C THR A 54 -9.78 6.51 3.49
N ALA A 55 -8.52 6.11 3.74
CA ALA A 55 -8.17 5.04 4.67
C ALA A 55 -8.28 5.42 6.17
N ILE A 56 -8.31 6.72 6.51
CA ILE A 56 -8.43 7.18 7.91
C ILE A 56 -9.78 6.79 8.56
N PRO A 57 -10.95 7.06 7.95
CA PRO A 57 -12.24 6.65 8.52
C PRO A 57 -12.51 5.14 8.43
N ILE A 58 -11.63 4.39 7.77
CA ILE A 58 -11.77 2.96 7.52
C ILE A 58 -11.27 2.18 8.76
N THR A 59 -12.16 1.91 9.71
CA THR A 59 -11.82 1.26 11.01
C THR A 59 -12.41 -0.15 11.16
N ASN A 60 -12.24 -1.02 10.16
CA ASN A 60 -13.09 -2.22 10.05
C ASN A 60 -12.48 -3.57 10.50
N MET A 61 -11.44 -3.59 11.34
CA MET A 61 -10.91 -4.86 11.87
C MET A 61 -10.99 -5.07 13.39
N SER A 62 -11.10 -4.03 14.22
CA SER A 62 -11.20 -4.22 15.67
C SER A 62 -12.08 -3.23 16.42
N GLY A 63 -12.85 -2.38 15.72
CA GLY A 63 -13.58 -1.27 16.35
C GLY A 63 -12.68 -0.16 16.91
N GLY A 64 -11.39 -0.14 16.53
CA GLY A 64 -10.39 0.85 16.93
C GLY A 64 -9.36 1.16 15.83
N ILE A 65 -8.26 1.83 16.19
CA ILE A 65 -7.12 2.13 15.30
C ILE A 65 -6.47 0.81 14.86
N GLY A 66 -6.84 0.32 13.68
CA GLY A 66 -6.27 -0.91 13.12
C GLY A 66 -4.82 -0.70 12.66
N LEU A 67 -4.07 -1.81 12.56
CA LEU A 67 -2.67 -1.82 12.10
C LEU A 67 -2.44 -1.11 10.76
N PHE A 68 -3.46 -1.07 9.89
CA PHE A 68 -3.41 -0.35 8.61
C PHE A 68 -3.23 1.17 8.76
N HIS A 69 -3.58 1.76 9.91
CA HIS A 69 -3.33 3.18 10.17
C HIS A 69 -1.85 3.50 10.28
N VAL A 70 -1.02 2.54 10.72
CA VAL A 70 0.44 2.69 10.75
C VAL A 70 0.98 2.93 9.34
N PHE A 71 0.40 2.26 8.33
CA PHE A 71 0.78 2.47 6.93
C PHE A 71 0.48 3.89 6.46
N ILE A 72 -0.62 4.50 6.92
CA ILE A 72 -0.96 5.89 6.60
C ILE A 72 0.08 6.84 7.21
N VAL A 73 0.43 6.63 8.49
CA VAL A 73 1.40 7.47 9.21
C VAL A 73 2.77 7.48 8.53
N VAL A 74 3.18 6.38 7.90
CA VAL A 74 4.44 6.30 7.16
C VAL A 74 4.30 6.77 5.70
N SER A 75 3.22 6.36 5.01
CA SER A 75 3.01 6.62 3.58
C SER A 75 2.76 8.10 3.30
N LEU A 76 1.91 8.74 4.10
CA LEU A 76 1.43 10.10 3.85
C LEU A 76 2.59 11.13 3.92
N PRO A 77 3.47 11.14 4.96
CA PRO A 77 4.64 12.00 4.96
C PRO A 77 5.63 11.67 3.84
N THR A 78 5.82 10.38 3.52
CA THR A 78 6.76 9.96 2.47
C THR A 78 6.36 10.51 1.10
N VAL A 79 5.07 10.45 0.75
CA VAL A 79 4.53 11.00 -0.51
C VAL A 79 4.61 12.52 -0.53
N ILE A 80 4.23 13.18 0.57
CA ILE A 80 4.29 14.65 0.67
C ILE A 80 5.73 15.13 0.48
N LEU A 81 6.68 14.53 1.19
CA LEU A 81 8.10 14.86 1.04
C LEU A 81 8.57 14.56 -0.39
N GLY A 82 8.18 13.42 -0.95
CA GLY A 82 8.48 13.03 -2.33
C GLY A 82 8.07 14.08 -3.36
N LEU A 83 6.89 14.69 -3.20
CA LEU A 83 6.40 15.78 -4.07
C LEU A 83 7.02 17.15 -3.71
N TYR A 84 7.33 17.38 -2.44
CA TYR A 84 7.88 18.64 -1.94
C TYR A 84 9.30 18.92 -2.45
N PHE A 85 10.18 17.90 -2.47
CA PHE A 85 11.56 18.03 -2.94
C PHE A 85 11.71 18.64 -4.36
N PRO A 86 11.06 18.09 -5.40
CA PRO A 86 11.16 18.62 -6.75
C PRO A 86 10.43 19.96 -6.93
N MET A 87 9.58 20.40 -5.99
CA MET A 87 8.84 21.67 -6.10
C MET A 87 9.58 22.82 -5.42
N PHE A 88 10.17 22.61 -4.25
CA PHE A 88 10.76 23.69 -3.45
C PHE A 88 12.27 23.54 -3.20
N LEU A 89 12.81 22.33 -3.27
CA LEU A 89 14.18 22.02 -2.82
C LEU A 89 15.14 21.60 -3.94
N ARG A 90 14.86 21.99 -5.20
CA ARG A 90 15.79 21.75 -6.34
C ARG A 90 17.19 22.36 -6.15
N HIS A 91 17.29 23.36 -5.28
CA HIS A 91 18.53 24.07 -4.95
C HIS A 91 19.44 23.26 -4.00
N LYS A 92 18.94 22.21 -3.34
CA LYS A 92 19.70 21.39 -2.39
C LYS A 92 20.52 20.33 -3.13
N LYS A 93 21.74 20.06 -2.65
CA LYS A 93 22.53 18.91 -3.12
C LYS A 93 21.75 17.61 -2.91
N ASN A 94 21.85 16.67 -3.83
CA ASN A 94 21.20 15.36 -3.80
C ASN A 94 19.67 15.35 -3.83
N TRP A 95 18.99 16.47 -4.14
CA TRP A 95 17.52 16.54 -4.20
C TRP A 95 16.91 15.45 -5.09
N LEU A 96 17.56 15.13 -6.21
CA LEU A 96 17.10 14.12 -7.17
C LEU A 96 17.13 12.72 -6.55
N MET A 97 18.22 12.38 -5.84
CA MET A 97 18.36 11.10 -5.16
C MET A 97 17.35 10.98 -4.02
N THR A 98 17.13 12.05 -3.25
CA THR A 98 16.14 12.07 -2.17
C THR A 98 14.72 11.93 -2.72
N HIS A 99 14.37 12.67 -3.77
CA HIS A 99 13.09 12.53 -4.48
C HIS A 99 12.88 11.09 -4.97
N PHE A 100 13.87 10.53 -5.68
CA PHE A 100 13.79 9.16 -6.17
C PHE A 100 13.61 8.14 -5.03
N SER A 101 14.38 8.29 -3.95
CA SER A 101 14.29 7.41 -2.78
C SER A 101 12.90 7.46 -2.17
N LEU A 102 12.35 8.66 -1.92
CA LEU A 102 11.02 8.82 -1.33
C LEU A 102 9.92 8.26 -2.22
N MET A 103 9.97 8.50 -3.54
CA MET A 103 8.99 7.95 -4.47
C MET A 103 9.08 6.42 -4.58
N TYR A 104 10.29 5.87 -4.56
CA TYR A 104 10.52 4.42 -4.55
C TYR A 104 9.95 3.76 -3.28
N TRP A 105 10.31 4.28 -2.10
CA TRP A 105 9.82 3.76 -0.82
C TRP A 105 8.31 3.90 -0.66
N SER A 106 7.74 5.00 -1.16
CA SER A 106 6.30 5.19 -1.21
C SER A 106 5.61 4.11 -2.04
N TYR A 107 6.16 3.76 -3.21
CA TYR A 107 5.58 2.75 -4.09
C TYR A 107 5.75 1.32 -3.55
N VAL A 108 6.90 0.99 -2.97
CA VAL A 108 7.12 -0.29 -2.28
C VAL A 108 6.14 -0.45 -1.12
N GLY A 109 5.93 0.62 -0.33
CA GLY A 109 4.94 0.64 0.74
C GLY A 109 3.51 0.40 0.24
N LEU A 110 3.15 0.96 -0.92
CA LEU A 110 1.85 0.72 -1.57
C LEU A 110 1.66 -0.76 -1.95
N ILE A 111 2.68 -1.40 -2.54
CA ILE A 111 2.64 -2.83 -2.87
C ILE A 111 2.53 -3.68 -1.61
N ALA A 112 3.32 -3.37 -0.58
CA ALA A 112 3.29 -4.07 0.70
C ALA A 112 1.89 -4.00 1.35
N ALA A 113 1.30 -2.80 1.38
CA ALA A 113 -0.06 -2.60 1.91
C ALA A 113 -1.11 -3.37 1.11
N PHE A 114 -1.01 -3.37 -0.23
CA PHE A 114 -1.91 -4.15 -1.09
C PHE A 114 -1.82 -5.65 -0.82
N ILE A 115 -0.61 -6.20 -0.73
CA ILE A 115 -0.41 -7.63 -0.43
C ILE A 115 -0.98 -7.97 0.96
N ALA A 116 -0.71 -7.13 1.97
CA ALA A 116 -1.24 -7.33 3.32
C ALA A 116 -2.77 -7.32 3.36
N GLU A 117 -3.40 -6.37 2.65
CA GLU A 117 -4.86 -6.27 2.54
C GLU A 117 -5.45 -7.51 1.86
N VAL A 118 -4.86 -7.97 0.74
CA VAL A 118 -5.30 -9.19 0.04
C VAL A 118 -5.18 -10.42 0.94
N MET A 119 -4.06 -10.60 1.64
CA MET A 119 -3.85 -11.77 2.50
C MET A 119 -4.80 -11.81 3.70
N VAL A 120 -5.13 -10.65 4.28
CA VAL A 120 -5.99 -10.58 5.46
C VAL A 120 -7.46 -10.66 5.09
N ARG A 121 -7.89 -10.08 3.95
CA ARG A 121 -9.32 -10.01 3.59
C ARG A 121 -9.78 -11.05 2.57
N LEU A 122 -8.93 -11.49 1.64
CA LEU A 122 -9.36 -12.44 0.60
C LEU A 122 -9.82 -13.79 1.19
N PRO A 123 -9.12 -14.40 2.18
CA PRO A 123 -9.58 -15.63 2.79
C PRO A 123 -10.93 -15.47 3.51
N VAL A 124 -11.15 -14.33 4.18
CA VAL A 124 -12.41 -14.03 4.89
C VAL A 124 -13.59 -13.89 3.91
N LEU A 125 -13.35 -13.27 2.75
CA LEU A 125 -14.37 -13.15 1.71
C LEU A 125 -14.70 -14.50 1.08
N LEU A 126 -13.68 -15.30 0.73
CA LEU A 126 -13.89 -16.66 0.21
C LEU A 126 -14.58 -17.57 1.21
N SER A 127 -14.22 -17.50 2.50
CA SER A 127 -14.84 -18.30 3.54
C SER A 127 -16.31 -17.89 3.75
N THR A 128 -16.64 -16.60 3.70
CA THR A 128 -18.02 -16.11 3.84
C THR A 128 -18.89 -16.56 2.65
N THR A 129 -18.39 -16.47 1.42
CA THR A 129 -19.12 -16.95 0.22
C THR A 129 -19.29 -18.47 0.22
N SER A 130 -18.25 -19.21 0.62
CA SER A 130 -18.32 -20.66 0.77
C SER A 130 -19.26 -21.07 1.89
N SER A 131 -19.29 -20.32 2.99
CA SER A 131 -20.22 -20.53 4.11
C SER A 131 -21.66 -20.36 3.63
N ASN A 132 -22.01 -19.33 2.86
CA ASN A 132 -23.37 -19.19 2.32
C ASN A 132 -23.81 -20.33 1.38
N SER A 133 -22.85 -21.07 0.81
CA SER A 133 -23.10 -22.29 0.02
C SER A 133 -23.08 -23.57 0.88
N ALA A 134 -22.34 -23.54 1.99
CA ALA A 134 -22.09 -24.64 2.92
C ALA A 134 -22.95 -24.60 4.19
N THR A 135 -23.76 -23.55 4.43
CA THR A 135 -24.77 -23.52 5.52
C THR A 135 -25.82 -24.63 5.33
N ILE A 136 -25.91 -25.22 4.14
CA ILE A 136 -26.74 -26.40 3.85
C ILE A 136 -26.05 -27.72 4.26
N SER A 137 -24.75 -27.74 4.61
CA SER A 137 -24.03 -29.00 4.93
C SER A 137 -23.15 -29.01 6.19
N ALA A 138 -22.78 -27.87 6.79
CA ALA A 138 -21.74 -27.86 7.84
C ALA A 138 -22.14 -27.13 9.14
N ILE A 139 -23.32 -27.44 9.69
CA ILE A 139 -23.58 -27.30 11.13
C ILE A 139 -22.71 -28.31 11.93
N SER A 140 -21.99 -29.21 11.25
CA SER A 140 -21.45 -30.45 11.83
C SER A 140 -20.00 -30.47 12.31
N GLU A 141 -19.13 -29.50 12.02
CA GLU A 141 -17.71 -29.62 12.43
C GLU A 141 -17.20 -28.35 13.14
N THR A 142 -17.50 -28.30 14.44
CA THR A 142 -16.51 -28.04 15.50
C THR A 142 -15.54 -26.87 15.23
N ALA A 143 -15.87 -25.65 15.67
CA ALA A 143 -15.55 -25.18 17.03
C ALA A 143 -14.07 -25.40 17.46
N SER A 144 -13.10 -25.33 16.56
CA SER A 144 -11.68 -25.25 16.92
C SER A 144 -11.28 -23.80 17.24
N SER A 145 -11.13 -23.53 18.53
CA SER A 145 -10.71 -22.30 19.17
C SER A 145 -9.31 -21.80 18.76
N GLN A 146 -9.23 -21.01 17.69
CA GLN A 146 -8.15 -20.03 17.46
C GLN A 146 -8.73 -18.83 16.70
N PRO A 147 -8.46 -17.57 17.10
CA PRO A 147 -8.95 -16.42 16.35
C PRO A 147 -8.29 -16.43 14.97
N SER A 148 -9.07 -16.77 13.94
CA SER A 148 -8.69 -17.03 12.55
C SER A 148 -7.92 -15.89 11.85
N ASN A 149 -7.83 -14.74 12.51
CA ASN A 149 -7.14 -13.54 12.08
C ASN A 149 -5.66 -13.48 12.51
N TYR A 150 -5.19 -14.20 13.53
CA TYR A 150 -3.80 -14.06 14.00
C TYR A 150 -2.76 -14.62 13.00
N ILE A 151 -2.99 -15.83 12.47
CA ILE A 151 -2.11 -16.46 11.47
C ILE A 151 -2.09 -15.64 10.16
N ALA A 152 -3.24 -15.13 9.71
CA ALA A 152 -3.33 -14.25 8.55
C ALA A 152 -2.56 -12.95 8.76
N ILE A 153 -2.67 -12.34 9.94
CA ILE A 153 -1.92 -11.14 10.30
C ILE A 153 -0.40 -11.43 10.33
N MET A 154 0.03 -12.50 11.01
CA MET A 154 1.46 -12.85 11.10
C MET A 154 2.08 -13.17 9.74
N SER A 155 1.36 -13.91 8.89
CA SER A 155 1.82 -14.23 7.53
C SER A 155 1.90 -12.98 6.65
N ALA A 156 0.96 -12.05 6.76
CA ALA A 156 1.03 -10.75 6.08
C ALA A 156 2.27 -9.95 6.50
N PHE A 157 2.61 -9.92 7.79
CA PHE A 157 3.83 -9.26 8.28
C PHE A 157 5.11 -9.95 7.80
N ALA A 158 5.14 -11.28 7.78
CA ALA A 158 6.29 -12.02 7.28
C ALA A 158 6.54 -11.72 5.78
N ILE A 159 5.48 -11.76 4.97
CA ILE A 159 5.56 -11.45 3.53
C ILE A 159 5.95 -9.99 3.30
N MET A 160 5.34 -9.05 4.03
CA MET A 160 5.71 -7.65 3.98
C MET A 160 7.18 -7.45 4.35
N GLY A 161 7.66 -8.12 5.39
CA GLY A 161 9.07 -8.10 5.80
C GLY A 161 9.99 -8.57 4.68
N ILE A 162 9.62 -9.66 3.99
CA ILE A 162 10.36 -10.17 2.82
C ILE A 162 10.34 -9.15 1.67
N VAL A 163 9.18 -8.58 1.34
CA VAL A 163 9.05 -7.56 0.28
C VAL A 163 9.91 -6.35 0.58
N MET A 164 9.87 -5.85 1.82
CA MET A 164 10.68 -4.72 2.28
C MET A 164 12.17 -5.05 2.26
N PHE A 165 12.56 -6.26 2.67
CA PHE A 165 13.95 -6.70 2.66
C PHE A 165 14.50 -6.82 1.23
N VAL A 166 13.75 -7.43 0.31
CA VAL A 166 14.11 -7.53 -1.11
C VAL A 166 14.22 -6.13 -1.73
N ALA A 167 13.25 -5.26 -1.46
CA ALA A 167 13.27 -3.88 -1.94
C ALA A 167 14.48 -3.10 -1.41
N GLU A 168 14.86 -3.32 -0.15
CA GLU A 168 16.06 -2.73 0.47
C GLU A 168 17.35 -3.24 -0.18
N LEU A 169 17.46 -4.54 -0.45
CA LEU A 169 18.63 -5.11 -1.14
C LEU A 169 18.80 -4.52 -2.55
N ILE A 170 17.71 -4.43 -3.30
CA ILE A 170 17.71 -3.82 -4.64
C ILE A 170 18.15 -2.35 -4.53
N PHE A 171 17.58 -1.62 -3.57
CA PHE A 171 17.85 -0.21 -3.38
C PHE A 171 19.30 0.05 -2.93
N ARG A 172 19.86 -0.77 -2.03
CA ARG A 172 21.27 -0.71 -1.64
C ARG A 172 22.20 -0.95 -2.81
N LYS A 173 21.91 -1.96 -3.64
CA LYS A 173 22.70 -2.26 -4.85
C LYS A 173 22.67 -1.07 -5.81
N TRP A 174 21.51 -0.46 -6.01
CA TRP A 174 21.35 0.69 -6.91
C TRP A 174 22.03 1.95 -6.37
N ARG A 175 21.92 2.20 -5.06
CA ARG A 175 22.60 3.31 -4.38
C ARG A 175 24.13 3.18 -4.47
N ALA A 176 24.66 1.97 -4.30
CA ALA A 176 26.10 1.71 -4.43
C ALA A 176 26.63 2.02 -5.83
N GLN A 177 25.82 1.82 -6.88
CA GLN A 177 26.18 2.15 -8.28
C GLN A 177 26.18 3.65 -8.57
N LEU A 178 25.55 4.47 -7.72
CA LEU A 178 25.38 5.91 -7.91
C LEU A 178 26.25 6.75 -6.95
N ALA A 179 26.97 6.11 -6.05
CA ALA A 179 27.97 6.78 -5.23
C ALA A 179 29.17 7.14 -6.13
N PRO A 180 29.63 8.41 -6.14
CA PRO A 180 30.89 8.74 -6.82
C PRO A 180 32.01 7.96 -6.13
N ASN A 181 32.82 7.25 -6.93
CA ASN A 181 34.11 6.70 -6.48
C ASN A 181 35.04 7.83 -6.03
#